data_AF-A0AAJ6AG56-F1
#
_entry.id   AF-A0AAJ6AG56-F1
#
_cell.length_a   1.000
_cell.length_b   1.000
_cell.length_c   1.000
_cell.angle_alpha   90.00
_cell.angle_beta   90.00
_cell.angle_gamma   90.00
#
_symmetry.space_group_name_H-M   'P 1'
#
loop_
_entity.id
_entity.type
_entity.pdbx_description
1 polymer ?
#
loop_
_entity_poly.entity_id
_entity_poly.type
_entity_poly.pdbx_seq_one_letter_code
_entity_poly.pdbx_strand_id
1 'polypeptide(L)'
;MNSFYDIDFAQLYKQHLIAYRYHDVTAEKWDKKAVRFAETFVEKENSYTRQFLDKMKIEPTDSVLDIGSGPETLAIPLARLCKQVYAFYIYPLNRLYQRGIQAELTFLQGETGGLQGETYQDLQNAVEFSLGTLTELERQKLQAFYQQKQQSQQKISHDQAR
;
A
#
# COMPACT_ATOMS: atom_id res chain seq x y z
N MET A 1 -28.14 -7.96 -17.90
CA MET A 1 -27.98 -7.00 -16.79
C MET A 1 -26.53 -7.08 -16.37
N ASN A 2 -25.77 -5.98 -16.47
CA ASN A 2 -24.37 -5.97 -16.03
C ASN A 2 -24.33 -5.86 -14.51
N SER A 3 -23.81 -6.89 -13.86
CA SER A 3 -23.45 -6.92 -12.44
C SER A 3 -22.17 -6.12 -12.19
N PHE A 4 -21.84 -5.88 -10.91
CA PHE A 4 -20.60 -5.23 -10.52
C PHE A 4 -19.35 -5.98 -11.02
N TYR A 5 -19.44 -7.30 -11.18
CA TYR A 5 -18.36 -8.16 -11.66
C TYR A 5 -18.10 -8.05 -13.16
N ASP A 6 -19.03 -7.44 -13.92
CA ASP A 6 -18.86 -7.22 -15.35
C ASP A 6 -18.03 -5.95 -15.65
N ILE A 7 -17.62 -5.22 -14.60
CA ILE A 7 -16.77 -4.04 -14.71
C ILE A 7 -15.30 -4.45 -14.70
N ASP A 8 -14.66 -4.44 -15.87
CA ASP A 8 -13.21 -4.62 -15.97
C ASP A 8 -12.48 -3.33 -15.57
N PHE A 9 -12.24 -3.18 -14.26
CA PHE A 9 -11.51 -2.04 -13.70
C PHE A 9 -10.07 -1.93 -14.25
N ALA A 10 -9.44 -3.05 -14.63
CA ALA A 10 -8.11 -3.00 -15.24
C ALA A 10 -8.17 -2.39 -16.64
N GLN A 11 -9.20 -2.71 -17.41
CA GLN A 11 -9.45 -2.10 -18.71
C GLN A 11 -9.86 -0.63 -18.58
N LEU A 12 -10.73 -0.28 -17.63
CA LEU A 12 -11.08 1.12 -17.35
C LEU A 12 -9.85 1.94 -16.95
N TYR A 13 -8.98 1.37 -16.11
CA TYR A 13 -7.72 2.00 -15.73
C TYR A 13 -6.78 2.19 -16.93
N LYS A 14 -6.62 1.17 -17.79
CA LYS A 14 -5.85 1.30 -19.04
C LYS A 14 -6.43 2.37 -19.97
N GLN A 15 -7.74 2.40 -20.13
CA GLN A 15 -8.44 3.41 -20.93
C GLN A 15 -8.23 4.82 -20.35
N HIS A 16 -8.28 4.96 -19.02
CA HIS A 16 -7.98 6.21 -18.34
C HIS A 16 -6.52 6.65 -18.58
N LEU A 17 -5.55 5.73 -18.46
CA LEU A 17 -4.14 6.02 -18.76
C LEU A 17 -3.94 6.47 -20.21
N ILE A 18 -4.61 5.83 -21.17
CA ILE A 18 -4.58 6.23 -22.59
C ILE A 18 -5.19 7.63 -22.78
N ALA A 19 -6.36 7.89 -22.18
CA ALA A 19 -7.04 9.18 -22.26
C ALA A 19 -6.21 10.31 -21.62
N TYR A 20 -5.51 10.01 -20.53
CA TYR A 20 -4.59 10.91 -19.85
C TYR A 20 -3.25 11.07 -20.59
N ARG A 21 -3.04 10.34 -21.71
CA ARG A 21 -1.77 10.25 -22.44
C ARG A 21 -0.61 9.92 -21.50
N TYR A 22 -0.89 9.02 -20.55
CA TYR A 22 0.12 8.54 -19.62
C TYR A 22 1.22 7.85 -20.42
N HIS A 23 2.45 8.31 -20.23
CA HIS A 23 3.62 7.70 -20.82
C HIS A 23 4.28 6.82 -19.77
N ASP A 24 4.65 5.61 -20.17
CA ASP A 24 5.47 4.75 -19.33
C ASP A 24 6.72 5.51 -18.90
N VAL A 25 6.89 5.56 -17.59
CA VAL A 25 8.00 6.23 -16.96
C VAL A 25 9.15 5.22 -16.99
N THR A 26 10.20 5.50 -17.78
CA THR A 26 11.36 4.61 -17.89
C THR A 26 12.04 4.43 -16.53
N ALA A 27 12.76 3.31 -16.35
CA ALA A 27 13.58 3.08 -15.16
C ALA A 27 14.52 4.27 -14.88
N GLU A 28 15.18 4.79 -15.92
CA GLU A 28 16.04 5.97 -15.82
C GLU A 28 15.30 7.23 -15.32
N LYS A 29 14.03 7.42 -15.71
CA LYS A 29 13.22 8.55 -15.24
C LYS A 29 12.80 8.35 -13.78
N TRP A 30 12.56 7.11 -13.33
CA TRP A 30 12.39 6.80 -11.92
C TRP A 30 13.67 7.03 -11.11
N ASP A 31 14.84 6.66 -11.63
CA ASP A 31 16.13 6.88 -10.97
C ASP A 31 16.40 8.37 -10.77
N LYS A 32 16.16 9.20 -11.79
CA LYS A 32 16.27 10.66 -11.69
C LYS A 32 15.28 11.25 -10.68
N LYS A 33 14.06 10.70 -10.62
CA LYS A 33 13.04 11.14 -9.66
C LYS A 33 13.43 10.78 -8.22
N ALA A 34 13.99 9.59 -8.01
CA ALA A 34 14.49 9.14 -6.71
C ALA A 34 15.56 10.08 -6.15
N VAL A 35 16.54 10.47 -6.99
CA VAL A 35 17.59 11.44 -6.61
C VAL A 35 16.98 12.78 -6.18
N ARG A 36 16.10 13.37 -7.01
CA ARG A 36 15.46 14.66 -6.68
C ARG A 36 14.63 14.61 -5.41
N PHE A 37 13.91 13.51 -5.18
CA PHE A 37 13.13 13.32 -3.97
C PHE A 37 14.04 13.27 -2.73
N ALA A 38 15.18 12.59 -2.80
CA ALA A 38 16.15 12.52 -1.70
C ALA A 38 16.77 13.90 -1.38
N GLU A 39 17.23 14.63 -2.41
CA GLU A 39 17.78 15.99 -2.25
C GLU A 39 16.77 16.95 -1.59
N THR A 40 15.48 16.78 -1.91
CA THR A 40 14.42 17.67 -1.43
C THR A 40 13.98 17.34 0.00
N PHE A 41 13.82 16.05 0.33
CA PHE A 41 13.10 15.61 1.52
C PHE A 41 13.93 14.81 2.53
N VAL A 42 15.14 14.39 2.17
CA VAL A 42 15.98 13.50 3.00
C VAL A 42 17.28 14.18 3.41
N GLU A 43 17.94 14.86 2.47
CA GLU A 43 19.26 15.45 2.70
C GLU A 43 19.21 16.78 3.47
N LYS A 44 18.01 17.34 3.64
CA LYS A 44 17.75 18.49 4.50
C LYS A 44 17.20 18.00 5.83
N GLU A 45 17.84 18.35 6.93
CA GLU A 45 17.24 18.15 8.25
C GLU A 45 15.89 18.85 8.30
N ASN A 46 14.85 18.08 8.58
CA ASN A 46 13.51 18.58 8.81
C ASN A 46 13.20 18.51 10.31
N SER A 47 12.69 19.60 10.87
CA SER A 47 12.26 19.67 12.27
C SER A 47 11.19 18.63 12.62
N TYR A 48 10.39 18.20 11.64
CA TYR A 48 9.45 17.09 11.78
C TYR A 48 10.17 15.78 12.11
N THR A 49 11.19 15.41 11.33
CA THR A 49 11.93 14.15 11.51
C THR A 49 12.57 14.07 12.89
N ARG A 50 13.25 15.14 13.33
CA ARG A 50 13.87 15.18 14.66
C ARG A 50 12.82 15.00 15.77
N GLN A 51 11.75 15.80 15.73
CA GLN A 51 10.69 15.72 16.73
C GLN A 51 9.97 14.37 16.75
N PHE A 52 9.83 13.73 15.59
CA PHE A 52 9.25 12.40 15.47
C PHE A 52 10.14 11.35 16.15
N LEU A 53 11.44 11.34 15.83
CA LEU A 53 12.39 10.38 16.39
C LEU A 53 12.53 10.55 17.91
N ASP A 54 12.58 11.78 18.41
CA ASP A 54 12.66 12.08 19.85
C ASP A 54 11.46 11.51 20.63
N LYS A 55 10.29 11.38 19.99
CA LYS A 55 9.07 10.85 20.60
C LYS A 55 8.98 9.32 20.56
N MET A 56 9.60 8.69 19.56
CA MET A 56 9.46 7.25 19.32
C MET A 56 10.21 6.37 20.33
N LYS A 57 11.10 6.93 21.16
CA LYS A 57 11.91 6.23 22.18
C LYS A 57 12.49 4.91 21.64
N ILE A 58 13.27 5.02 20.56
CA ILE A 58 13.86 3.88 19.87
C ILE A 58 15.15 3.45 20.59
N GLU A 59 15.24 2.17 20.92
CA GLU A 59 16.42 1.56 21.51
C GLU A 59 17.27 0.84 20.44
N PRO A 60 18.60 0.72 20.63
CA PRO A 60 19.49 0.02 19.70
C PRO A 60 19.11 -1.43 19.40
N THR A 61 18.32 -2.07 20.26
CA THR A 61 17.85 -3.45 20.10
C THR A 61 16.58 -3.57 19.26
N ASP A 62 15.91 -2.46 18.98
CA ASP A 62 14.57 -2.48 18.36
C ASP A 62 14.63 -2.86 16.88
N SER A 63 13.50 -3.37 16.39
CA SER A 63 13.24 -3.56 14.96
C SER A 63 12.00 -2.74 14.58
N VAL A 64 12.09 -1.96 13.51
CA VAL A 64 11.06 -1.00 13.11
C VAL A 64 10.47 -1.38 11.74
N LEU A 65 9.15 -1.30 11.60
CA LEU A 65 8.43 -1.43 10.33
C LEU A 65 7.94 -0.05 9.87
N ASP A 66 8.45 0.45 8.75
CA ASP A 66 8.10 1.73 8.15
C ASP A 66 7.25 1.52 6.88
N ILE A 67 5.93 1.62 7.02
CA ILE A 67 4.95 1.44 5.93
C ILE A 67 4.71 2.79 5.26
N GLY A 68 5.00 2.87 3.95
CA GLY A 68 4.92 4.15 3.23
C GLY A 68 6.13 5.04 3.50
N SER A 69 7.32 4.43 3.61
CA SER A 69 8.60 5.09 3.95
C SER A 69 9.04 6.22 3.00
N GLY A 70 8.35 6.36 1.86
CA GLY A 70 8.55 7.47 0.92
C GLY A 70 10.00 7.52 0.42
N PRO A 71 10.66 8.68 0.42
CA PRO A 71 12.05 8.80 0.01
C PRO A 71 13.05 8.39 1.12
N GLU A 72 12.60 7.77 2.22
CA GLU A 72 13.41 7.36 3.40
C GLU A 72 13.73 8.46 4.42
N THR A 73 12.91 9.51 4.48
CA THR A 73 13.04 10.61 5.46
C THR A 73 13.06 10.12 6.92
N LEU A 74 12.40 8.99 7.22
CA LEU A 74 12.40 8.35 8.55
C LEU A 74 13.24 7.06 8.58
N ALA A 75 13.13 6.21 7.55
CA ALA A 75 13.84 4.93 7.49
C ALA A 75 15.37 5.03 7.67
N ILE A 76 16.05 5.98 7.00
CA ILE A 76 17.51 6.13 7.14
C ILE A 76 17.90 6.57 8.56
N PRO A 77 17.32 7.63 9.14
CA PRO A 77 17.59 7.99 10.53
C PRO A 77 17.32 6.86 11.53
N LEU A 78 16.20 6.14 11.37
CA LEU A 78 15.84 5.00 12.23
C LEU A 78 16.88 3.88 12.14
N ALA A 79 17.38 3.57 10.95
CA ALA A 79 18.41 2.55 10.74
C ALA A 79 19.74 2.88 11.42
N ARG A 80 19.96 4.14 11.85
CA ARG A 80 21.13 4.54 12.65
C ARG A 80 20.90 4.39 14.16
N LEU A 81 19.65 4.26 14.58
CA LEU A 81 19.24 4.23 15.98
C LEU A 81 18.88 2.83 16.46
N CYS A 82 18.35 1.97 15.60
CA CYS A 82 17.89 0.63 15.94
C CYS A 82 18.68 -0.48 15.23
N LYS A 83 18.36 -1.74 15.55
CA LYS A 83 19.01 -2.92 14.98
C LYS A 83 18.61 -3.15 13.52
N GLN A 84 17.35 -2.94 13.18
CA GLN A 84 16.79 -3.28 11.87
C GLN A 84 15.61 -2.38 11.53
N VAL A 85 15.53 -1.95 10.27
CA VAL A 85 14.35 -1.30 9.69
C VAL A 85 13.85 -2.11 8.50
N TYR A 86 12.53 -2.33 8.43
CA TYR A 86 11.82 -2.87 7.28
C TYR A 86 11.05 -1.73 6.61
N ALA A 87 11.49 -1.28 5.44
CA ALA A 87 10.88 -0.14 4.76
C ALA A 87 10.08 -0.61 3.52
N PHE A 88 8.81 -0.20 3.44
CA PHE A 88 7.90 -0.59 2.36
C PHE A 88 7.65 0.57 1.39
N TYR A 89 8.57 0.73 0.43
CA TYR A 89 8.38 1.57 -0.77
C TYR A 89 9.43 1.24 -1.83
N ILE A 90 9.17 1.55 -3.11
CA ILE A 90 10.06 1.16 -4.23
C ILE A 90 11.33 2.02 -4.36
N TYR A 91 11.27 3.31 -3.98
CA TYR A 91 12.43 4.22 -4.04
C TYR A 91 13.59 3.90 -3.08
N PRO A 92 13.35 3.42 -1.84
CA PRO A 92 14.36 2.89 -0.94
C PRO A 92 15.44 2.06 -1.62
N LEU A 93 15.01 1.04 -2.37
CA LEU A 93 15.90 0.09 -3.01
C LEU A 93 16.86 0.80 -3.98
N ASN A 94 16.33 1.58 -4.91
CA ASN A 94 17.13 2.28 -5.92
C ASN A 94 18.12 3.26 -5.28
N ARG A 95 17.73 3.97 -4.20
CA ARG A 95 18.62 4.94 -3.54
C ARG A 95 19.73 4.26 -2.76
N LEU A 96 19.43 3.21 -2.00
CA LEU A 96 20.44 2.49 -1.21
C LEU A 96 21.53 1.94 -2.15
N TYR A 97 21.14 1.34 -3.28
CA TYR A 97 22.09 0.91 -4.30
C TYR A 97 22.94 2.05 -4.88
N GLN A 98 22.34 3.21 -5.21
CA GLN A 98 23.08 4.38 -5.68
C GLN A 98 24.09 4.92 -4.66
N ARG A 99 23.91 4.67 -3.36
CA ARG A 99 24.84 5.04 -2.28
C ARG A 99 25.87 3.94 -1.97
N GLY A 100 25.87 2.85 -2.72
CA GLY A 100 26.71 1.68 -2.46
C GLY A 100 26.27 0.86 -1.24
N ILE A 101 25.07 1.10 -0.70
CA ILE A 101 24.52 0.35 0.41
C ILE A 101 23.77 -0.85 -0.16
N GLN A 102 24.22 -2.05 0.20
CA GLN A 102 23.54 -3.29 -0.18
C GLN A 102 22.28 -3.44 0.69
N ALA A 103 21.12 -3.26 0.07
CA ALA A 103 19.83 -3.51 0.69
C ALA A 103 19.34 -4.90 0.32
N GLU A 104 18.83 -5.65 1.30
CA GLU A 104 18.16 -6.91 1.05
C GLU A 104 16.69 -6.65 0.68
N LEU A 105 16.25 -7.20 -0.46
CA LEU A 105 14.84 -7.21 -0.83
C LEU A 105 14.24 -8.55 -0.42
N THR A 106 13.41 -8.53 0.62
CA THR A 106 12.64 -9.69 1.05
C THR A 106 11.19 -9.52 0.63
N PHE A 107 10.66 -10.46 -0.15
CA PHE A 107 9.22 -10.53 -0.41
C PHE A 107 8.55 -11.23 0.76
N LEU A 108 7.75 -10.50 1.53
CA LEU A 108 6.88 -11.12 2.53
C LEU A 108 5.67 -11.71 1.80
N GLN A 109 5.62 -13.04 1.69
CA GLN A 109 4.39 -13.74 1.33
C GLN A 109 3.50 -13.77 2.56
N GLY A 110 2.39 -13.03 2.51
CA GLY A 110 1.32 -13.10 3.49
C GLY A 110 0.10 -13.76 2.88
N GLU A 111 -0.65 -14.51 3.68
CA GLU A 111 -2.04 -14.79 3.33
C GLU A 111 -2.76 -13.44 3.25
N THR A 112 -3.36 -13.12 2.11
CA THR A 112 -4.19 -11.92 2.04
C THR A 112 -5.34 -12.06 3.02
N GLY A 113 -5.57 -10.98 3.76
CA GLY A 113 -6.66 -10.92 4.72
C GLY A 113 -7.98 -11.32 4.06
N GLY A 114 -8.86 -11.92 4.86
CA GLY A 114 -10.26 -12.02 4.50
C GLY A 114 -11.08 -11.05 5.34
N LEU A 115 -12.36 -10.94 4.98
CA LEU A 115 -13.34 -10.34 5.86
C LEU A 115 -13.21 -11.04 7.24
N GLN A 116 -12.93 -10.25 8.27
CA GLN A 116 -12.82 -10.75 9.66
C GLN A 116 -14.19 -10.80 10.35
N GLY A 117 -15.21 -10.18 9.76
CA GLY A 117 -16.58 -10.21 10.25
C GLY A 117 -17.31 -11.52 9.93
N GLU A 118 -18.29 -11.84 10.76
CA GLU A 118 -19.07 -13.08 10.65
C GLU A 118 -20.40 -12.85 9.92
N THR A 119 -20.91 -11.62 9.94
CA THR A 119 -22.25 -11.28 9.46
C THR A 119 -22.23 -10.48 8.16
N TYR A 120 -23.37 -10.44 7.47
CA TYR A 120 -23.58 -9.52 6.36
C TYR A 120 -23.40 -8.06 6.79
N GLN A 121 -23.80 -7.71 8.02
CA GLN A 121 -23.66 -6.34 8.53
C GLN A 121 -22.18 -5.93 8.65
N ASP A 122 -21.31 -6.85 9.06
CA ASP A 122 -19.87 -6.59 9.14
C ASP A 122 -19.28 -6.34 7.75
N LEU A 123 -19.70 -7.13 6.75
CA LEU A 123 -19.32 -6.89 5.36
C LEU A 123 -19.81 -5.53 4.87
N GLN A 124 -21.08 -5.19 5.11
CA GLN A 124 -21.65 -3.92 4.69
C GLN A 124 -20.89 -2.75 5.31
N ASN A 125 -20.63 -2.79 6.62
CA ASN A 125 -19.88 -1.77 7.33
C ASN A 125 -18.46 -1.61 6.75
N ALA A 126 -17.77 -2.71 6.43
CA ALA A 126 -16.43 -2.66 5.86
C ALA A 126 -16.40 -2.03 4.45
N VAL A 127 -17.41 -2.33 3.63
CA VAL A 127 -17.55 -1.74 2.28
C VAL A 127 -17.91 -0.26 2.38
N GLU A 128 -18.86 0.10 3.24
CA GLU A 128 -19.28 1.49 3.46
C GLU A 128 -18.18 2.36 4.05
N PHE A 129 -17.33 1.79 4.91
CA PHE A 129 -16.13 2.46 5.41
C PHE A 129 -15.16 2.84 4.28
N SER A 130 -15.03 1.98 3.26
CA SER A 130 -14.05 2.17 2.18
C SER A 130 -14.59 2.98 1.00
N LEU A 131 -15.85 2.78 0.64
CA LEU A 131 -16.48 3.35 -0.57
C LEU A 131 -17.52 4.43 -0.27
N GLY A 132 -17.86 4.65 1.00
CA GLY A 132 -18.95 5.54 1.42
C GLY A 132 -20.32 4.85 1.42
N THR A 133 -21.37 5.61 1.71
CA THR A 133 -22.75 5.09 1.84
C THR A 133 -23.20 4.37 0.58
N LEU A 134 -23.65 3.13 0.73
CA LEU A 134 -24.14 2.33 -0.39
C LEU A 134 -25.60 2.69 -0.72
N THR A 135 -25.89 2.78 -2.02
CA THR A 135 -27.25 2.87 -2.52
C THR A 135 -28.02 1.57 -2.22
N GLU A 136 -29.35 1.64 -2.27
CA GLU A 136 -30.20 0.46 -2.06
C GLU A 136 -29.87 -0.68 -3.04
N LEU A 137 -29.60 -0.34 -4.30
CA LEU A 137 -29.22 -1.31 -5.32
C LEU A 137 -27.86 -1.97 -5.01
N GLU A 138 -26.90 -1.21 -4.51
CA GLU A 138 -25.59 -1.74 -4.13
C GLU A 138 -25.68 -2.62 -2.89
N ARG A 139 -26.50 -2.26 -1.89
CA ARG A 139 -26.76 -3.11 -0.72
C ARG A 139 -27.40 -4.44 -1.12
N GLN A 140 -28.39 -4.42 -2.00
CA GLN A 140 -29.00 -5.65 -2.51
C GLN A 140 -27.98 -6.56 -3.24
N LYS A 141 -27.11 -5.97 -4.07
CA LYS A 141 -26.04 -6.72 -4.75
C LYS A 141 -25.03 -7.29 -3.75
N LEU A 142 -24.62 -6.51 -2.76
CA LEU A 142 -23.67 -6.94 -1.73
C LEU A 142 -24.25 -8.08 -0.87
N GLN A 143 -25.55 -8.02 -0.56
CA GLN A 143 -26.26 -9.05 0.16
C GLN A 143 -26.35 -10.35 -0.64
N ALA A 144 -26.66 -10.27 -1.94
CA ALA A 144 -26.68 -11.42 -2.82
C ALA A 144 -25.29 -12.08 -2.92
N PHE A 145 -24.22 -11.28 -3.03
CA PHE A 145 -22.85 -11.77 -3.01
C PHE A 145 -22.51 -12.50 -1.69
N TYR A 146 -22.85 -11.91 -0.54
CA TYR A 146 -22.62 -12.53 0.75
C TYR A 146 -23.32 -13.88 0.86
N GLN A 147 -24.59 -13.96 0.46
CA GLN A 147 -25.36 -15.21 0.46
C GLN A 147 -24.73 -16.27 -0.46
N GLN A 148 -24.30 -15.89 -1.66
CA GLN A 148 -23.61 -16.80 -2.58
C GLN A 148 -22.32 -17.38 -1.98
N LYS A 149 -21.54 -16.55 -1.27
CA LYS A 149 -20.30 -16.99 -0.59
C LYS A 149 -20.58 -17.92 0.58
N GLN A 150 -21.63 -17.66 1.36
CA GLN A 150 -22.06 -18.56 2.43
C GLN A 150 -22.53 -19.92 1.88
N GLN A 151 -23.33 -19.93 0.82
CA GLN A 151 -23.82 -21.17 0.18
C GLN A 151 -22.70 -22.03 -0.41
N SER A 152 -21.68 -21.39 -1.00
CA SER A 152 -20.52 -22.08 -1.56
C SER A 152 -19.45 -22.42 -0.53
N GLN A 153 -19.66 -22.09 0.76
CA GLN A 153 -18.68 -22.23 1.85
C GLN A 153 -17.33 -21.58 1.53
N GLN A 154 -17.34 -20.51 0.73
CA GLN A 154 -16.14 -19.79 0.34
C GLN A 154 -15.92 -18.58 1.24
N LYS A 155 -14.68 -18.44 1.75
CA LYS A 155 -14.29 -17.25 2.51
C LYS A 155 -14.31 -16.00 1.60
N ILE A 156 -14.72 -14.87 2.17
CA ILE A 156 -14.57 -13.57 1.52
C ILE A 156 -13.12 -13.12 1.74
N SER A 157 -12.30 -13.12 0.68
CA SER A 157 -10.87 -12.75 0.71
C SER A 157 -10.60 -11.48 -0.09
N HIS A 158 -9.50 -10.78 0.22
CA HIS A 158 -9.05 -9.62 -0.56
C HIS A 158 -8.45 -10.01 -1.93
N ASP A 159 -7.89 -11.21 -2.07
CA ASP A 159 -7.41 -11.78 -3.35
C ASP A 159 -8.45 -12.71 -4.01
N GLN A 160 -9.71 -12.30 -4.09
CA GLN A 160 -10.63 -13.06 -4.91
C GLN A 160 -10.19 -12.96 -6.37
N ALA A 161 -9.73 -14.10 -6.91
CA ALA A 161 -9.36 -14.22 -8.31
C ALA A 161 -10.52 -13.76 -9.20
N ARG A 162 -10.12 -13.12 -10.30
CA ARG A 162 -10.96 -12.75 -11.44
C ARG A 162 -11.82 -13.90 -11.93
#